data_AF-C5TCQ1-F1
#
_entry.id   AF-C5TCQ1-F1
#
_cell.length_a   1.000
_cell.length_b   1.000
_cell.length_c   1.000
_cell.angle_alpha   90.00
_cell.angle_beta   90.00
_cell.angle_gamma   90.00
#
_symmetry.space_group_name_H-M   'P 1'
#
loop_
_entity.id
_entity.type
_entity.pdbx_description
1 polymer ?
#
loop_
_entity_poly.entity_id
_entity_poly.type
_entity_poly.pdbx_seq_one_letter_code
_entity_poly.pdbx_strand_id
1 'polypeptide(L)'
;MAAPLQARIEARWGGARLVLADGQSQFPASLLSGLGTPWNTLQPQGQLALQTQGVEAVWAAGRLVLAGTAQLDARAMSSRLSTLRPMGSYRLVLQGGEVPTLTLSTLDGHLQLSGSGQWVGQRLRFAGEASATPEREAALANLLNIIGRRNGARSIITVG
;
A
#
# COMPACT_ATOMS: atom_id res chain seq x y z
N MET A 1 -22.51 3.02 -2.18
CA MET A 1 -22.05 4.41 -2.35
C MET A 1 -20.80 4.59 -1.51
N ALA A 2 -19.77 5.30 -1.99
CA ALA A 2 -18.57 5.57 -1.20
C ALA A 2 -18.90 6.56 -0.08
N ALA A 3 -18.44 6.28 1.14
CA ALA A 3 -18.66 7.09 2.33
C ALA A 3 -17.32 7.60 2.88
N PRO A 4 -17.29 8.69 3.66
CA PRO A 4 -16.08 9.09 4.37
C PRO A 4 -15.60 7.96 5.29
N LEU A 5 -14.29 7.75 5.34
CA LEU A 5 -13.69 6.79 6.28
C LEU A 5 -13.90 7.33 7.69
N GLN A 6 -14.53 6.52 8.54
CA GLN A 6 -14.70 6.82 9.95
C GLN A 6 -13.71 6.00 10.76
N ALA A 7 -12.98 6.67 11.64
CA ALA A 7 -12.00 6.08 12.52
C ALA A 7 -12.23 6.56 13.95
N ARG A 8 -12.12 5.64 14.92
CA ARG A 8 -12.12 5.95 16.34
C ARG A 8 -10.76 5.61 16.92
N ILE A 9 -10.14 6.58 17.60
CA ILE A 9 -8.87 6.40 18.29
C ILE A 9 -9.12 6.54 19.79
N GLU A 10 -8.72 5.53 20.54
CA GLU A 10 -8.74 5.52 22.01
C GLU A 10 -7.30 5.46 22.51
N ALA A 11 -6.84 6.51 23.19
CA ALA A 11 -5.57 6.48 23.88
C ALA A 11 -5.68 5.65 25.17
N ARG A 12 -4.68 4.82 25.45
CA ARG A 12 -4.62 3.98 26.66
C ARG A 12 -3.25 4.14 27.32
N TRP A 13 -3.17 3.95 28.63
CA TRP A 13 -1.87 3.94 29.31
C TRP A 13 -1.00 2.82 28.72
N GLY A 14 0.13 3.18 28.13
CA GLY A 14 1.04 2.24 27.45
C GLY A 14 0.54 1.73 26.10
N GLY A 15 -0.43 2.40 25.45
CA GLY A 15 -0.99 1.92 24.20
C GLY A 15 -2.01 2.82 23.50
N ALA A 16 -2.59 2.30 22.44
CA ALA A 16 -3.69 2.92 21.72
C ALA A 16 -4.57 1.84 21.10
N ARG A 17 -5.82 2.20 20.79
CA ARG A 17 -6.72 1.37 19.98
C ARG A 17 -7.27 2.22 18.85
N LEU A 18 -7.17 1.71 17.63
CA LEU A 18 -7.76 2.28 16.43
C LEU A 18 -8.82 1.31 15.92
N VAL A 19 -10.04 1.79 15.73
CA VAL A 19 -11.13 1.04 15.09
C VAL A 19 -11.52 1.80 13.83
N LEU A 20 -11.51 1.12 12.68
CA LEU A 20 -12.06 1.66 11.45
C LEU A 20 -13.48 1.13 11.28
N ALA A 21 -14.41 2.01 10.88
CA ALA A 21 -15.76 1.57 10.54
C ALA A 21 -15.73 0.70 9.29
N ASP A 22 -16.65 -0.26 9.22
CA ASP A 22 -16.83 -1.11 8.05
C ASP A 22 -17.46 -0.31 6.91
N GLY A 23 -17.00 -0.56 5.69
CA GLY A 23 -17.58 0.07 4.52
C GLY A 23 -16.57 0.30 3.41
N GLN A 24 -16.92 1.24 2.52
CA GLN A 24 -16.09 1.59 1.38
C GLN A 24 -15.90 3.11 1.33
N SER A 25 -14.65 3.52 1.12
CA SER A 25 -14.25 4.92 1.03
C SER A 25 -13.37 5.13 -0.18
N GLN A 26 -13.46 6.32 -0.78
CA GLN A 26 -12.70 6.67 -1.98
C GLN A 26 -11.95 7.98 -1.79
N PHE A 27 -10.71 8.02 -2.26
CA PHE A 27 -9.79 9.13 -2.08
C PHE A 27 -8.97 9.36 -3.34
N PRO A 28 -8.61 10.61 -3.66
CA PRO A 28 -7.62 10.84 -4.71
C PRO A 28 -6.23 10.39 -4.21
N ALA A 29 -5.48 9.69 -5.06
CA ALA A 29 -4.14 9.20 -4.70
C ALA A 29 -3.15 10.33 -4.39
N SER A 30 -3.42 11.56 -4.84
CA SER A 30 -2.63 12.75 -4.53
C SER A 30 -2.55 13.06 -3.04
N LEU A 31 -3.49 12.57 -2.21
CA LEU A 31 -3.39 12.69 -0.75
C LEU A 31 -2.16 11.98 -0.18
N LEU A 32 -1.67 10.92 -0.84
CA LEU A 32 -0.47 10.21 -0.40
C LEU A 32 0.76 11.12 -0.44
N SER A 33 0.82 12.11 -1.35
CA SER A 33 1.93 13.06 -1.42
C SER A 33 2.10 13.92 -0.16
N GLY A 34 1.04 14.03 0.66
CA GLY A 34 1.08 14.69 1.97
C GLY A 34 1.77 13.86 3.06
N LEU A 35 2.06 12.58 2.82
CA LEU A 35 2.68 11.68 3.80
C LEU A 35 4.22 11.78 3.85
N GLY A 36 4.82 12.68 3.07
CA GLY A 36 6.28 12.86 3.01
C GLY A 36 6.99 11.89 2.06
N THR A 37 8.29 11.67 2.24
CA THR A 37 9.09 10.74 1.43
C THR A 37 8.73 9.29 1.77
N PRO A 38 8.57 8.39 0.78
CA PRO A 38 8.84 8.54 -0.65
C PRO A 38 7.68 9.10 -1.48
N TRP A 39 6.49 9.27 -0.89
CA TRP A 39 5.29 9.69 -1.62
C TRP A 39 5.37 11.09 -2.23
N ASN A 40 6.12 11.98 -1.62
CA ASN A 40 6.40 13.31 -2.14
C ASN A 40 7.24 13.27 -3.43
N THR A 41 8.13 12.29 -3.57
CA THR A 41 8.94 12.07 -4.78
C THR A 41 8.13 11.36 -5.85
N LEU A 42 7.38 10.32 -5.48
CA LEU A 42 6.56 9.54 -6.41
C LEU A 42 5.42 10.38 -6.99
N GLN A 43 4.83 11.25 -6.16
CA GLN A 43 3.64 12.02 -6.46
C GLN A 43 2.60 11.19 -7.19
N PRO A 44 1.97 10.20 -6.52
CA PRO A 44 1.00 9.35 -7.17
C PRO A 44 -0.26 10.15 -7.56
N GLN A 45 -0.78 9.87 -8.75
CA GLN A 45 -2.12 10.27 -9.18
C GLN A 45 -2.95 9.02 -9.47
N GLY A 46 -4.27 9.15 -9.43
CA GLY A 46 -5.21 8.03 -9.58
C GLY A 46 -6.28 8.07 -8.49
N GLN A 47 -7.01 6.97 -8.35
CA GLN A 47 -8.07 6.84 -7.35
C GLN A 47 -7.74 5.69 -6.39
N LEU A 48 -7.93 5.92 -5.11
CA LEU A 48 -7.82 4.91 -4.06
C LEU A 48 -9.22 4.54 -3.61
N ALA A 49 -9.54 3.25 -3.58
CA ALA A 49 -10.78 2.71 -3.05
C ALA A 49 -10.45 1.74 -1.91
N LEU A 50 -10.74 2.17 -0.68
CA LEU A 50 -10.55 1.37 0.53
C LEU A 50 -11.85 0.63 0.86
N GLN A 51 -11.74 -0.64 1.24
CA GLN A 51 -12.80 -1.45 1.82
C GLN A 51 -12.30 -2.01 3.15
N THR A 52 -13.12 -1.89 4.20
CA THR A 52 -12.78 -2.34 5.56
C THR A 52 -13.86 -3.26 6.11
N GLN A 53 -13.43 -4.29 6.83
CA GLN A 53 -14.31 -5.22 7.53
C GLN A 53 -13.67 -5.65 8.86
N GLY A 54 -14.29 -5.27 9.98
CA GLY A 54 -13.86 -5.58 11.34
C GLY A 54 -12.46 -5.08 11.69
N VAL A 55 -11.99 -3.99 11.06
CA VAL A 55 -10.59 -3.55 11.22
C VAL A 55 -10.38 -2.90 12.59
N GLU A 56 -9.57 -3.56 13.41
CA GLU A 56 -9.17 -3.09 14.72
C GLU A 56 -7.67 -3.29 14.92
N ALA A 57 -6.97 -2.22 15.30
CA ALA A 57 -5.56 -2.25 15.67
C ALA A 57 -5.41 -1.87 17.15
N VAL A 58 -4.81 -2.74 17.95
CA VAL A 58 -4.50 -2.52 19.36
C VAL A 58 -3.00 -2.53 19.54
N TRP A 59 -2.46 -1.40 20.00
CA TRP A 59 -1.09 -1.29 20.47
C TRP A 59 -1.10 -1.41 21.99
N ALA A 60 -0.43 -2.42 22.54
CA ALA A 60 -0.27 -2.59 23.97
C ALA A 60 1.10 -3.22 24.27
N ALA A 61 1.83 -2.65 25.24
CA ALA A 61 3.11 -3.19 25.71
C ALA A 61 4.11 -3.50 24.58
N GLY A 62 4.18 -2.65 23.55
CA GLY A 62 5.07 -2.85 22.41
C GLY A 62 4.68 -3.98 21.46
N ARG A 63 3.41 -4.38 21.43
CA ARG A 63 2.86 -5.33 20.45
C ARG A 63 1.69 -4.69 19.71
N LEU A 64 1.63 -4.90 18.40
CA LEU A 64 0.47 -4.61 17.57
C LEU A 64 -0.34 -5.90 17.40
N VAL A 65 -1.62 -5.86 17.78
CA VAL A 65 -2.61 -6.87 17.42
C VAL A 65 -3.54 -6.24 16.39
N LEU A 66 -3.66 -6.87 15.23
CA LEU A 66 -4.55 -6.43 14.16
C LEU A 66 -5.62 -7.49 13.92
N ALA A 67 -6.87 -7.06 13.86
CA ALA A 67 -8.01 -7.89 13.47
C ALA A 67 -8.69 -7.33 12.21
N GLY A 68 -9.52 -8.16 11.58
CA GLY A 68 -10.30 -7.79 10.41
C GLY A 68 -9.52 -7.83 9.10
N THR A 69 -10.06 -7.18 8.07
CA THR A 69 -9.46 -7.12 6.74
C THR A 69 -9.65 -5.73 6.15
N ALA A 70 -8.60 -5.19 5.53
CA ALA A 70 -8.66 -3.98 4.73
C ALA A 70 -8.14 -4.25 3.32
N GLN A 71 -8.93 -3.93 2.31
CA GLN A 71 -8.52 -3.98 0.91
C GLN A 71 -8.41 -2.56 0.35
N LEU A 72 -7.29 -2.22 -0.26
CA LEU A 72 -7.07 -0.96 -0.94
C LEU A 72 -6.81 -1.21 -2.42
N ASP A 73 -7.77 -0.82 -3.26
CA ASP A 73 -7.61 -0.80 -4.71
C ASP A 73 -7.07 0.57 -5.14
N ALA A 74 -5.88 0.59 -5.70
CA ALA A 74 -5.26 1.77 -6.30
C ALA A 74 -5.47 1.73 -7.81
N ARG A 75 -6.41 2.52 -8.33
CA ARG A 75 -6.90 2.47 -9.72
C ARG A 75 -6.27 3.55 -10.59
N ALA A 76 -5.93 3.17 -11.82
CA ALA A 76 -5.39 4.05 -12.87
C ALA A 76 -4.23 4.93 -12.37
N MET A 77 -3.28 4.29 -11.68
CA MET A 77 -2.19 4.96 -10.99
C MET A 77 -1.17 5.53 -11.96
N SER A 78 -0.71 6.74 -11.70
CA SER A 78 0.36 7.42 -12.42
C SER A 78 1.38 8.01 -11.44
N SER A 79 2.60 8.28 -11.89
CA SER A 79 3.65 8.93 -11.10
C SER A 79 4.34 10.00 -11.94
N ARG A 80 4.86 11.05 -11.30
CA ARG A 80 5.72 12.02 -11.99
C ARG A 80 7.02 11.43 -12.53
N LEU A 81 7.43 10.26 -12.03
CA LEU A 81 8.67 9.60 -12.44
C LEU A 81 8.51 8.75 -13.72
N SER A 82 7.31 8.68 -14.29
CA SER A 82 7.04 7.99 -15.55
C SER A 82 6.23 8.87 -16.51
N THR A 83 6.51 8.71 -17.80
CA THR A 83 5.68 9.28 -18.87
C THR A 83 4.44 8.42 -19.15
N LEU A 84 4.41 7.18 -18.67
CA LEU A 84 3.30 6.26 -18.85
C LEU A 84 2.14 6.62 -17.90
N ARG A 85 0.96 6.88 -18.46
CA ARG A 85 -0.24 7.29 -17.72
C ARG A 85 -1.49 6.64 -18.32
N PRO A 86 -2.21 5.77 -17.60
CA PRO A 86 -1.83 5.16 -16.31
C PRO A 86 -0.71 4.12 -16.47
N MET A 87 0.04 3.90 -15.39
CA MET A 87 1.04 2.83 -15.30
C MET A 87 0.39 1.47 -14.99
N GLY A 88 -0.67 1.49 -14.18
CA GLY A 88 -1.46 0.30 -13.85
C GLY A 88 -2.44 0.53 -12.70
N SER A 89 -3.10 -0.56 -12.31
CA SER A 89 -3.98 -0.64 -11.15
C SER A 89 -3.50 -1.75 -10.24
N TYR A 90 -3.61 -1.55 -8.92
CA TYR A 90 -3.04 -2.44 -7.91
C TYR A 90 -4.04 -2.72 -6.81
N ARG A 91 -3.84 -3.83 -6.12
CA ARG A 91 -4.59 -4.20 -4.92
C ARG A 91 -3.63 -4.49 -3.79
N LEU A 92 -3.89 -3.87 -2.65
CA LEU A 92 -3.28 -4.23 -1.38
C LEU A 92 -4.35 -4.87 -0.50
N VAL A 93 -4.04 -6.03 0.09
CA VAL A 93 -4.91 -6.66 1.09
C VAL A 93 -4.13 -6.82 2.39
N LEU A 94 -4.63 -6.19 3.44
CA LEU A 94 -4.18 -6.34 4.81
C LEU A 94 -5.14 -7.29 5.53
N GLN A 95 -4.62 -8.39 6.04
CA GLN A 95 -5.39 -9.37 6.80
C GLN A 95 -4.86 -9.43 8.23
N GLY A 96 -5.74 -9.16 9.20
CA GLY A 96 -5.46 -9.34 10.61
C GLY A 96 -5.44 -10.81 11.01
N GLY A 97 -5.02 -11.09 12.24
CA GLY A 97 -4.82 -12.43 12.77
C GLY A 97 -3.67 -12.47 13.77
N GLU A 98 -3.25 -13.67 14.14
CA GLU A 98 -2.10 -13.88 15.05
C GLU A 98 -0.82 -13.26 14.47
N VAL A 99 -0.60 -13.44 13.17
CA VAL A 99 0.45 -12.77 12.39
C VAL A 99 -0.24 -12.01 11.26
N PRO A 100 -0.38 -10.68 11.38
CA PRO A 100 -0.96 -9.86 10.33
C PRO A 100 -0.16 -9.99 9.03
N THR A 101 -0.85 -10.07 7.89
CA THR A 101 -0.24 -10.20 6.57
C THR A 101 -0.67 -9.07 5.65
N LEU A 102 0.24 -8.67 4.76
CA LEU A 102 0.00 -7.70 3.70
C LEU A 102 0.34 -8.35 2.37
N THR A 103 -0.55 -8.28 1.39
CA THR A 103 -0.29 -8.73 0.02
C THR A 103 -0.47 -7.58 -0.95
N LEU A 104 0.37 -7.56 -2.00
CA LEU A 104 0.33 -6.61 -3.09
C LEU A 104 0.22 -7.38 -4.41
N SER A 105 -0.72 -6.99 -5.26
CA SER A 105 -0.89 -7.57 -6.59
C SER A 105 -1.26 -6.52 -7.63
N THR A 106 -0.93 -6.83 -8.89
CA THR A 106 -1.35 -6.04 -10.05
C THR A 106 -2.72 -6.50 -10.50
N LEU A 107 -3.63 -5.54 -10.66
CA LEU A 107 -4.94 -5.76 -11.26
C LEU A 107 -4.90 -5.57 -12.77
N ASP A 108 -4.12 -4.58 -13.24
CA ASP A 108 -3.99 -4.23 -14.65
C ASP A 108 -2.77 -3.31 -14.89
N GLY A 109 -2.30 -3.21 -16.13
CA GLY A 109 -1.31 -2.23 -16.58
C GLY A 109 0.07 -2.78 -16.92
N HIS A 110 0.99 -1.89 -17.29
CA HIS A 110 2.33 -2.28 -17.74
C HIS A 110 3.36 -2.34 -16.63
N LEU A 111 3.15 -1.61 -15.54
CA LEU A 111 3.96 -1.78 -14.33
C LEU A 111 3.38 -2.93 -13.51
N GLN A 112 4.11 -4.02 -13.44
CA GLN A 112 3.79 -5.23 -12.69
C GLN A 112 4.40 -5.13 -11.28
N LEU A 113 3.54 -5.07 -10.28
CA LEU A 113 3.87 -5.13 -8.86
C LEU A 113 3.30 -6.40 -8.23
N SER A 114 4.13 -7.09 -7.46
CA SER A 114 3.70 -8.22 -6.63
C SER A 114 4.51 -8.27 -5.34
N GLY A 115 3.93 -8.84 -4.28
CA GLY A 115 4.67 -9.04 -3.04
C GLY A 115 3.79 -9.44 -1.87
N SER A 116 4.46 -9.79 -0.78
CA SER A 116 3.81 -10.13 0.47
C SER A 116 4.69 -9.75 1.65
N GLY A 117 4.05 -9.47 2.79
CA GLY A 117 4.74 -9.20 4.03
C GLY A 117 3.93 -9.63 5.24
N GLN A 118 4.61 -9.66 6.37
CA GLN A 118 4.05 -10.03 7.66
C GLN A 118 4.63 -9.17 8.76
N TRP A 119 3.85 -8.95 9.81
CA TRP A 119 4.34 -8.26 11.01
C TRP A 119 5.10 -9.23 11.91
N VAL A 120 6.38 -8.95 12.15
CA VAL A 120 7.22 -9.66 13.11
C VAL A 120 7.51 -8.71 14.26
N GLY A 121 6.83 -8.93 15.39
CA GLY A 121 6.84 -7.98 16.51
C GLY A 121 6.17 -6.65 16.12
N GLN A 122 6.95 -5.56 16.10
CA GLN A 122 6.47 -4.22 15.72
C GLN A 122 6.85 -3.82 14.29
N ARG A 123 7.60 -4.65 13.56
CA ARG A 123 8.13 -4.31 12.24
C ARG A 123 7.43 -5.10 11.14
N LEU A 124 7.06 -4.42 10.06
CA LEU A 124 6.62 -5.06 8.83
C LEU A 124 7.85 -5.61 8.10
N ARG A 125 7.88 -6.93 7.85
CA ARG A 125 8.82 -7.57 6.92
C ARG A 125 8.09 -7.80 5.61
N PHE A 126 8.36 -6.98 4.60
CA PHE A 126 7.75 -7.07 3.28
C PHE A 126 8.80 -7.40 2.23
N ALA A 127 8.46 -8.31 1.31
CA ALA A 127 9.24 -8.64 0.13
C ALA A 127 8.33 -8.62 -1.10
N GLY A 128 8.76 -7.89 -2.13
CA GLY A 128 8.04 -7.80 -3.39
C GLY A 128 8.97 -7.53 -4.57
N GLU A 129 8.39 -7.60 -5.76
CA GLU A 129 9.05 -7.22 -7.01
C GLU A 129 8.21 -6.21 -7.78
N ALA A 130 8.92 -5.33 -8.47
CA ALA A 130 8.39 -4.45 -9.49
C ALA A 130 9.08 -4.75 -10.82
N SER A 131 8.31 -4.81 -11.90
CA SER A 131 8.84 -4.96 -13.26
C SER A 131 7.95 -4.23 -14.26
N ALA A 132 8.46 -3.99 -15.44
CA ALA A 132 7.69 -3.43 -16.55
C ALA A 132 7.49 -4.49 -17.63
N THR A 133 6.40 -4.40 -18.39
CA THR A 133 6.32 -5.16 -19.65
C THR A 133 7.40 -4.67 -20.63
N PRO A 134 7.93 -5.53 -21.51
CA PRO A 134 9.06 -5.19 -22.37
C PRO A 134 8.83 -3.92 -23.22
N GLU A 135 7.60 -3.69 -23.65
CA GLU A 135 7.22 -2.55 -24.51
C GLU A 135 7.28 -1.20 -23.78
N ARG A 136 7.23 -1.22 -22.44
CA ARG A 136 7.17 -0.02 -21.58
C ARG A 136 8.31 0.10 -20.59
N GLU A 137 9.35 -0.74 -20.70
CA GLU A 137 10.49 -0.71 -19.79
C GLU A 137 11.15 0.68 -19.72
N ALA A 138 11.42 1.30 -20.88
CA ALA A 138 12.05 2.62 -20.94
C ALA A 138 11.22 3.71 -20.24
N ALA A 139 9.89 3.67 -20.37
CA ALA A 139 8.99 4.63 -19.75
C ALA A 139 8.90 4.47 -18.22
N LEU A 140 9.20 3.28 -17.71
CA LEU A 140 9.12 2.92 -16.29
C LEU A 140 10.49 2.82 -15.62
N ALA A 141 11.59 2.92 -16.37
CA ALA A 141 12.94 2.69 -15.88
C ALA A 141 13.33 3.59 -14.69
N ASN A 142 13.01 4.89 -14.76
CA ASN A 142 13.30 5.84 -13.69
C ASN A 142 12.52 5.52 -12.41
N LEU A 143 11.24 5.19 -12.55
CA LEU A 143 10.41 4.77 -11.43
C LEU A 143 10.98 3.49 -10.79
N LEU A 144 11.27 2.45 -11.58
CA LEU A 144 11.82 1.19 -11.10
C LEU A 144 13.12 1.37 -10.32
N ASN A 145 13.96 2.34 -10.69
CA ASN A 145 15.19 2.65 -9.98
C ASN A 145 14.96 3.28 -8.59
N ILE A 146 13.79 3.89 -8.35
CA ILE A 146 13.46 4.58 -7.10
C ILE A 146 12.69 3.68 -6.13
N ILE A 147 11.81 2.80 -6.61
CA ILE A 147 10.95 1.99 -5.72
C ILE A 147 11.67 0.81 -5.05
N GLY A 148 12.81 0.36 -5.60
CA GLY A 148 13.51 -0.81 -5.10
C GLY A 148 14.93 -0.93 -5.64
N ARG A 149 15.64 -1.96 -5.18
CA ARG A 149 16.99 -2.26 -5.66
C ARG A 149 16.91 -2.99 -7.00
N ARG A 150 17.58 -2.45 -8.03
CA ARG A 150 17.64 -3.07 -9.36
C ARG A 150 18.23 -4.48 -9.31
N ASN A 151 17.56 -5.39 -10.00
CA ASN A 151 18.00 -6.75 -10.31
C ASN A 151 17.61 -7.06 -11.77
N GLY A 152 18.47 -6.69 -12.72
CA GLY A 152 18.16 -6.76 -14.15
C GLY A 152 16.94 -5.88 -14.51
N ALA A 153 15.97 -6.45 -15.22
CA ALA A 153 14.71 -5.80 -15.60
C ALA A 153 13.69 -5.65 -14.44
N ARG A 154 14.01 -6.21 -13.26
CA ARG A 154 13.17 -6.15 -12.07
C ARG A 154 13.77 -5.24 -11.01
N SER A 155 12.93 -4.77 -10.10
CA SER A 155 13.32 -4.04 -8.90
C SER A 155 12.77 -4.77 -7.69
N ILE A 156 13.66 -5.10 -6.76
CA ILE A 156 13.31 -5.79 -5.53
C ILE A 156 12.92 -4.77 -4.47
N ILE A 157 11.74 -4.92 -3.90
CA ILE A 157 11.18 -4.07 -2.86
C ILE A 157 11.29 -4.83 -1.54
N THR A 158 12.03 -4.28 -0.58
CA THR A 158 12.14 -4.84 0.76
C THR A 158 11.90 -3.76 1.81
N VAL A 159 11.03 -4.06 2.78
CA VAL A 159 10.79 -3.21 3.96
C VAL A 159 11.01 -4.07 5.20
N GLY A 160 11.73 -3.55 6.21
CA GLY A 160 12.09 -4.31 7.40
C GLY A 160 12.72 -3.49 8.51
#